data_AF-A0A812LZJ8-F1
#
_entry.id   AF-A0A812LZJ8-F1
#
_cell.length_a   1.000
_cell.length_b   1.000
_cell.length_c   1.000
_cell.angle_alpha   90.00
_cell.angle_beta   90.00
_cell.angle_gamma   90.00
#
_symmetry.space_group_name_H-M   'P 1'
#
loop_
_entity.id
_entity.type
_entity.pdbx_description
1 polymer ?
#
loop_
_entity_poly.entity_id
_entity_poly.type
_entity_poly.pdbx_seq_one_letter_code
_entity_poly.pdbx_strand_id
1 'polypeptide(L)'
;MAWLLCQPGAESILEARNGRGESPLCLATRLCRGCVAMRLVEALADPGACDNEGESAEAMDLDGLLREAERDELCRQAAKEDRLLAAVAEARRKREELDWRRRLFETMGQEDDDFCRFESHQDLESTDTGRPDSWMDDIAAQAEARAAGSVSMSQILAEAAAAAQPAAEPKADFDPGPPPSGKRPGAAKPEAAESSQPAAPEDPEAAAEARLEARRRDEAKWKKLEAKVDEAGQSETPLRLWEAELPWPSGTAENPLHVDASGHPKVVRSQLRAGLLRWHPDKFEQRFGRFLPVDDKARSSILGRVKALAQQLTRLMAALPDS
;
A
#
# COMPACT_ATOMS: atom_id res chain seq x y z
N MET A 1 10.32 -19.71 -0.36
CA MET A 1 11.17 -20.92 -0.32
C MET A 1 12.57 -20.63 0.19
N ALA A 2 13.31 -19.64 -0.35
CA ALA A 2 14.68 -19.35 0.09
C ALA A 2 14.85 -19.26 1.62
N TRP A 3 13.99 -18.51 2.31
CA TRP A 3 14.04 -18.38 3.78
C TRP A 3 13.89 -19.71 4.54
N LEU A 4 13.13 -20.67 4.01
CA LEU A 4 12.90 -21.97 4.64
C LEU A 4 14.14 -22.87 4.55
N LEU A 5 14.87 -22.77 3.43
CA LEU A 5 16.11 -23.54 3.19
C LEU A 5 17.30 -22.97 3.97
N CYS A 6 17.22 -21.72 4.45
CA CYS A 6 18.25 -21.11 5.30
C CYS A 6 18.03 -21.36 6.80
N GLN A 7 16.98 -22.10 7.20
CA GLN A 7 16.72 -22.36 8.62
C GLN A 7 17.67 -23.46 9.17
N PRO A 8 18.07 -23.38 10.44
CA PRO A 8 18.79 -24.47 11.11
C PRO A 8 18.01 -25.78 11.00
N GLY A 9 18.65 -26.85 10.52
CA GLY A 9 18.01 -28.16 10.31
C GLY A 9 17.43 -28.38 8.90
N ALA A 10 17.53 -27.41 7.99
CA ALA A 10 17.14 -27.58 6.59
C ALA A 10 17.96 -28.66 5.86
N GLU A 11 19.17 -28.98 6.34
CA GLU A 11 20.02 -30.07 5.82
C GLU A 11 19.26 -31.41 5.75
N SER A 12 18.45 -31.72 6.76
CA SER A 12 17.65 -32.95 6.77
C SER A 12 16.59 -32.98 5.66
N ILE A 13 16.15 -31.82 5.17
CA ILE A 13 15.19 -31.72 4.08
C ILE A 13 15.90 -31.90 2.73
N LEU A 14 17.12 -31.39 2.59
CA LEU A 14 17.93 -31.52 1.37
C LEU A 14 18.29 -32.99 1.09
N GLU A 15 18.60 -33.74 2.15
CA GLU A 15 18.91 -35.17 2.09
C GLU A 15 17.66 -36.07 2.11
N ALA A 16 16.46 -35.51 2.26
CA ALA A 16 15.24 -36.29 2.34
C ALA A 16 14.95 -36.98 1.01
N ARG A 17 14.79 -38.30 1.04
CA ARG A 17 14.45 -39.11 -0.13
C ARG A 17 13.00 -39.57 -0.06
N ASN A 18 12.33 -39.55 -1.21
CA ASN A 18 10.98 -40.11 -1.31
C ASN A 18 11.01 -41.66 -1.42
N GLY A 19 9.84 -42.28 -1.62
CA GLY A 19 9.75 -43.75 -1.78
C GLY A 19 10.49 -44.33 -3.00
N ARG A 20 10.91 -43.48 -3.94
CA ARG A 20 11.73 -43.85 -5.11
C ARG A 20 13.22 -43.57 -4.90
N GLY A 21 13.62 -43.06 -3.74
CA GLY A 21 14.99 -42.66 -3.48
C GLY A 21 15.37 -41.31 -4.09
N GLU A 22 14.43 -40.59 -4.74
CA GLU A 22 14.70 -39.30 -5.37
C GLU A 22 14.94 -38.23 -4.29
N SER A 23 16.03 -37.48 -4.45
CA SER A 23 16.26 -36.26 -3.67
C SER A 23 15.30 -35.15 -4.11
N PRO A 24 15.12 -34.08 -3.31
CA PRO A 24 14.30 -32.93 -3.71
C PRO A 24 14.84 -32.25 -4.97
N LEU A 25 16.17 -32.29 -5.17
CA LEU A 25 16.81 -31.75 -6.37
C LEU A 25 16.50 -32.60 -7.60
N CYS A 26 16.58 -33.94 -7.52
CA CYS A 26 16.17 -34.83 -8.61
C CYS A 26 14.70 -34.60 -9.00
N LEU A 27 13.81 -34.46 -8.01
CA LEU A 27 12.40 -34.14 -8.25
C LEU A 27 12.22 -32.78 -8.93
N ALA A 28 12.95 -31.75 -8.50
CA ALA A 28 12.87 -30.42 -9.12
C ALA A 28 13.35 -30.43 -10.57
N THR A 29 14.45 -31.13 -10.87
CA THR A 29 15.00 -31.26 -12.21
C THR A 29 14.05 -32.01 -13.13
N ARG A 30 13.55 -33.18 -12.70
CA ARG A 30 12.60 -34.00 -13.48
C ARG A 30 11.30 -33.29 -13.81
N LEU A 31 10.84 -32.39 -12.93
CA LEU A 31 9.64 -31.59 -13.13
C LEU A 31 9.91 -30.25 -13.82
N CYS A 32 11.13 -30.02 -14.32
CA CYS A 32 11.60 -28.79 -14.95
C CYS A 32 11.30 -27.54 -14.10
N ARG A 33 11.46 -27.64 -12.78
CA ARG A 33 11.24 -26.54 -11.83
C ARG A 33 12.54 -25.78 -11.58
N GLY A 34 13.06 -25.12 -12.61
CA GLY A 34 14.40 -24.53 -12.57
C GLY A 34 14.62 -23.53 -11.42
N CYS A 35 13.63 -22.70 -11.10
CA CYS A 35 13.73 -21.79 -9.94
C CYS A 35 13.86 -22.54 -8.61
N VAL A 36 13.24 -23.70 -8.45
CA VAL A 36 13.34 -24.52 -7.24
C VAL A 36 14.68 -25.24 -7.21
N ALA A 37 15.10 -25.83 -8.35
CA ALA A 37 16.40 -26.46 -8.49
C ALA A 37 17.55 -25.49 -8.15
N MET A 38 17.50 -24.26 -8.67
CA MET A 38 18.46 -23.20 -8.36
C MET A 38 18.54 -22.91 -6.86
N ARG A 39 17.40 -22.81 -6.15
CA ARG A 39 17.40 -22.59 -4.69
C ARG A 39 17.93 -23.79 -3.89
N LEU A 40 17.72 -25.01 -4.38
CA LEU A 40 18.24 -26.22 -3.73
C LEU A 40 19.75 -26.31 -3.90
N VAL A 41 20.28 -25.97 -5.08
CA VAL A 41 21.73 -25.90 -5.33
C VAL A 41 22.39 -24.78 -4.52
N GLU A 42 21.78 -23.59 -4.44
CA GLU A 42 22.24 -22.52 -3.54
C GLU A 42 22.28 -22.98 -2.06
N ALA A 43 21.39 -23.89 -1.69
CA ALA A 43 21.35 -24.50 -0.36
C ALA A 43 22.30 -25.71 -0.19
N LEU A 44 23.19 -25.96 -1.16
CA LEU A 44 24.17 -27.04 -1.15
C LEU A 44 23.58 -28.46 -1.25
N ALA A 45 22.42 -28.63 -1.90
CA ALA A 45 21.93 -29.96 -2.24
C ALA A 45 22.90 -30.68 -3.19
N ASP A 46 23.20 -31.95 -2.93
CA ASP A 46 24.12 -32.75 -3.75
C ASP A 46 23.52 -33.07 -5.14
N PRO A 47 24.10 -32.55 -6.24
CA PRO A 47 23.63 -32.83 -7.59
C PRO A 47 23.96 -34.25 -8.06
N GLY A 48 24.96 -34.90 -7.45
CA GLY A 48 25.40 -36.26 -7.75
C GLY A 48 24.56 -37.35 -7.06
N ALA A 49 23.63 -36.98 -6.17
CA ALA A 49 22.79 -37.94 -5.47
C ALA A 49 21.87 -38.69 -6.45
N CYS A 50 22.14 -39.97 -6.65
CA CYS A 50 21.31 -40.85 -7.47
C CYS A 50 20.07 -41.34 -6.71
N ASP A 51 18.98 -41.58 -7.43
CA ASP A 51 17.81 -42.30 -6.93
C ASP A 51 18.01 -43.83 -6.92
N ASN A 52 16.94 -44.60 -6.71
CA ASN A 52 17.01 -46.07 -6.71
C ASN A 52 17.27 -46.68 -8.11
N GLU A 53 17.06 -45.91 -9.18
CA GLU A 53 17.28 -46.33 -10.57
C GLU A 53 18.69 -45.94 -11.06
N GLY A 54 19.42 -45.14 -10.28
CA GLY A 54 20.76 -44.66 -10.61
C GLY A 54 20.77 -43.31 -11.34
N GLU A 55 19.60 -42.67 -11.50
CA GLU A 55 19.50 -41.36 -12.16
C GLU A 55 19.82 -40.24 -11.16
N SER A 56 20.73 -39.35 -11.54
CA SER A 56 21.09 -38.15 -10.77
C SER A 56 20.54 -36.89 -11.41
N ALA A 57 20.50 -35.78 -10.66
CA ALA A 57 20.08 -34.49 -11.22
C ALA A 57 21.00 -34.04 -12.37
N GLU A 58 22.31 -34.29 -12.25
CA GLU A 58 23.29 -34.02 -13.33
C GLU A 58 22.97 -34.78 -14.62
N ALA A 59 22.55 -36.05 -14.52
CA ALA A 59 22.17 -36.85 -15.67
C ALA A 59 20.92 -36.33 -16.39
N MET A 60 20.08 -35.56 -15.69
CA MET A 60 18.84 -34.95 -16.21
C MET A 60 19.03 -33.51 -16.74
N ASP A 61 20.24 -33.13 -17.16
CA ASP A 61 20.57 -31.78 -17.66
C ASP A 61 20.24 -30.65 -16.66
N LEU A 62 20.64 -30.85 -15.39
CA LEU A 62 20.52 -29.81 -14.35
C LEU A 62 21.16 -28.48 -14.80
N ASP A 63 22.31 -28.52 -15.47
CA ASP A 63 23.00 -27.32 -15.95
C ASP A 63 22.17 -26.49 -16.94
N GLY A 64 21.53 -27.15 -17.91
CA GLY A 64 20.62 -26.49 -18.85
C GLY A 64 19.45 -25.82 -18.14
N LEU A 65 18.85 -26.53 -17.19
CA LEU A 65 17.74 -26.04 -16.38
C LEU A 65 18.15 -24.84 -15.48
N LEU A 66 19.34 -24.86 -14.89
CA LEU A 66 19.85 -23.77 -14.07
C LEU A 66 20.09 -22.50 -14.89
N ARG A 67 20.69 -22.62 -16.09
CA ARG A 67 20.88 -21.47 -16.99
C ARG A 67 19.55 -20.83 -17.41
N GLU A 68 18.54 -21.63 -17.68
CA GLU A 68 17.20 -21.12 -17.99
C GLU A 68 16.59 -20.40 -16.79
N ALA A 69 16.69 -20.99 -15.59
CA ALA A 69 16.18 -20.38 -14.36
C ALA A 69 16.86 -19.03 -14.03
N GLU A 70 18.17 -18.93 -14.25
CA GLU A 70 18.94 -17.69 -14.10
C GLU A 70 18.44 -16.61 -15.07
N ARG A 71 18.25 -16.96 -16.34
CA ARG A 71 17.70 -16.05 -17.35
C ARG A 71 16.31 -15.54 -16.95
N ASP A 72 15.45 -16.43 -16.46
CA ASP A 72 14.11 -16.07 -15.99
C ASP A 72 14.14 -15.16 -14.75
N GLU A 73 15.07 -15.38 -13.83
CA GLU A 73 15.28 -14.49 -12.67
C GLU A 73 15.74 -13.11 -13.12
N LEU A 74 16.69 -13.02 -14.07
CA LEU A 74 17.13 -11.74 -14.64
C LEU A 74 15.97 -11.00 -15.32
N CYS A 75 15.14 -11.69 -16.11
CA CYS A 75 13.95 -11.09 -16.70
C CYS A 75 12.96 -10.59 -15.63
N ARG A 76 12.76 -11.35 -14.54
CA ARG A 76 11.90 -10.94 -13.42
C ARG A 76 12.47 -9.75 -12.65
N GLN A 77 13.78 -9.65 -12.50
CA GLN A 77 14.45 -8.51 -11.86
C GLN A 77 14.32 -7.26 -12.73
N ALA A 78 14.63 -7.34 -14.02
CA ALA A 78 14.45 -6.24 -14.97
C ALA A 78 13.00 -5.73 -14.96
N ALA A 79 12.00 -6.63 -15.00
CA ALA A 79 10.60 -6.24 -14.93
C ALA A 79 10.20 -5.56 -13.60
N LYS A 80 10.85 -5.90 -12.48
CA LYS A 80 10.64 -5.21 -11.20
C LYS A 80 11.27 -3.81 -11.22
N GLU A 81 12.49 -3.69 -11.75
CA GLU A 81 13.17 -2.40 -11.90
C GLU A 81 12.39 -1.45 -12.79
N ASP A 82 11.89 -1.93 -13.93
CA ASP A 82 11.04 -1.16 -14.84
C ASP A 82 9.77 -0.65 -14.15
N ARG A 83 9.12 -1.50 -13.34
CA ARG A 83 7.94 -1.09 -12.54
C ARG A 83 8.28 -0.02 -11.52
N LEU A 84 9.44 -0.11 -10.86
CA LEU A 84 9.89 0.90 -9.90
C LEU A 84 10.20 2.22 -10.60
N LEU A 85 10.90 2.18 -11.74
CA LEU A 85 11.20 3.37 -12.54
C LEU A 85 9.92 4.04 -13.05
N ALA A 86 8.94 3.26 -13.52
CA ALA A 86 7.64 3.76 -13.94
C ALA A 86 6.89 4.45 -12.77
N ALA A 87 6.89 3.83 -11.58
CA ALA A 87 6.26 4.43 -10.40
C ALA A 87 6.95 5.74 -9.97
N VAL A 88 8.27 5.81 -10.06
CA VAL A 88 9.04 7.04 -9.79
C VAL A 88 8.70 8.13 -10.82
N ALA A 89 8.61 7.77 -12.09
CA ALA A 89 8.23 8.71 -13.16
C ALA A 89 6.80 9.24 -12.96
N GLU A 90 5.85 8.38 -12.59
CA GLU A 90 4.48 8.78 -12.28
C GLU A 90 4.42 9.70 -11.06
N ALA A 91 5.15 9.38 -9.99
CA ALA A 91 5.22 10.21 -8.79
C ALA A 91 5.82 11.60 -9.09
N ARG A 92 6.83 11.66 -9.97
CA ARG A 92 7.40 12.92 -10.46
C ARG A 92 6.37 13.72 -11.25
N ARG A 93 5.68 13.09 -12.21
CA ARG A 93 4.62 13.73 -13.00
C ARG A 93 3.52 14.31 -12.11
N LYS A 94 3.09 13.59 -11.08
CA LYS A 94 2.09 14.08 -10.11
C LYS A 94 2.57 15.31 -9.33
N ARG A 95 3.84 15.38 -8.95
CA ARG A 95 4.41 16.58 -8.30
C ARG A 95 4.42 17.76 -9.26
N GLU A 96 4.89 17.56 -10.48
CA GLU A 96 4.91 18.58 -11.52
C GLU A 96 3.50 19.09 -11.85
N GLU A 97 2.51 18.20 -11.90
CA GLU A 97 1.09 18.57 -12.08
C GLU A 97 0.54 19.39 -10.91
N LEU A 98 0.86 19.02 -9.67
CA LEU A 98 0.44 19.79 -8.48
C LEU A 98 1.10 21.16 -8.44
N ASP A 99 2.39 21.24 -8.78
CA ASP A 99 3.12 22.50 -8.86
C ASP A 99 2.57 23.38 -9.98
N TRP A 100 2.23 22.79 -11.13
CA TRP A 100 1.58 23.49 -12.23
C TRP A 100 0.21 24.03 -11.83
N ARG A 101 -0.64 23.21 -11.17
CA ARG A 101 -1.92 23.66 -10.62
C ARG A 101 -1.76 24.81 -9.65
N ARG A 102 -0.79 24.70 -8.74
CA ARG A 102 -0.49 25.78 -7.78
C ARG A 102 -0.13 27.08 -8.50
N ARG A 103 0.79 27.02 -9.47
CA ARG A 103 1.18 28.19 -10.26
C ARG A 103 0.00 28.79 -11.02
N LEU A 104 -0.83 27.95 -11.64
CA LEU A 104 -2.01 28.40 -12.38
C LEU A 104 -2.95 29.21 -11.48
N PHE A 105 -3.23 28.72 -10.27
CA PHE A 105 -4.05 29.44 -9.29
C PHE A 105 -3.36 30.70 -8.76
N GLU A 106 -2.05 30.68 -8.54
CA GLU A 106 -1.29 31.88 -8.14
C GLU A 106 -1.33 32.97 -9.22
N THR A 107 -1.17 32.63 -10.50
CA THR A 107 -1.27 33.60 -11.60
C THR A 107 -2.68 34.14 -11.79
N MET A 108 -3.70 33.29 -11.73
CA MET A 108 -5.10 33.72 -11.92
C MET A 108 -5.59 34.58 -10.74
N GLY A 109 -5.25 34.22 -9.50
CA GLY A 109 -5.65 34.98 -8.31
C GLY A 109 -4.95 36.33 -8.15
N GLN A 110 -3.93 36.62 -8.96
CA GLN A 110 -3.19 37.89 -8.94
C GLN A 110 -3.77 38.92 -9.92
N GLU A 111 -4.59 38.50 -10.88
CA GLU A 111 -5.24 39.38 -11.86
C GLU A 111 -6.64 39.85 -11.40
N ASP A 112 -7.23 39.22 -10.39
CA ASP A 112 -8.55 39.60 -9.85
C ASP A 112 -8.55 40.89 -9.01
N ASP A 113 -7.39 41.36 -8.52
CA ASP A 113 -7.31 42.67 -7.84
C ASP A 113 -7.40 43.85 -8.83
N ASP A 114 -7.16 43.64 -10.13
CA ASP A 114 -7.41 44.64 -11.19
C ASP A 114 -8.77 44.43 -11.89
N PHE A 115 -9.41 43.27 -11.73
CA PHE A 115 -10.70 42.97 -12.36
C PHE A 115 -11.91 43.60 -11.63
N CYS A 116 -11.75 44.05 -10.38
CA CYS A 116 -12.71 44.97 -9.75
C CYS A 116 -12.71 46.39 -10.38
N ARG A 117 -11.87 46.67 -11.38
CA ARG A 117 -11.92 47.91 -12.18
C ARG A 117 -12.69 47.76 -13.50
N PHE A 118 -13.44 46.67 -13.67
CA PHE A 118 -14.31 46.46 -14.84
C PHE A 118 -15.81 46.58 -14.51
N GLU A 119 -16.18 47.30 -13.44
CA GLU A 119 -17.53 47.88 -13.30
C GLU A 119 -17.71 49.04 -14.31
N SER A 120 -17.84 48.74 -15.61
CA SER A 120 -18.60 49.59 -16.56
C SER A 120 -18.80 48.97 -17.96
N HIS A 121 -18.57 47.68 -18.17
CA HIS A 121 -18.78 47.05 -19.48
C HIS A 121 -20.12 46.31 -19.60
N GLN A 122 -21.11 46.65 -18.76
CA GLN A 122 -22.49 46.17 -18.89
C GLN A 122 -23.22 46.75 -20.13
N ASP A 123 -22.63 47.71 -20.84
CA ASP A 123 -23.26 48.38 -21.98
C ASP A 123 -22.88 47.82 -23.37
N LEU A 124 -22.10 46.74 -23.46
CA LEU A 124 -21.67 46.18 -24.76
C LEU A 124 -22.32 44.84 -25.17
N GLU A 125 -23.18 44.25 -24.32
CA GLU A 125 -23.89 43.00 -24.66
C GLU A 125 -25.17 43.19 -25.50
N SER A 126 -25.51 44.41 -25.93
CA SER A 126 -26.81 44.66 -26.57
C SER A 126 -26.87 44.61 -28.10
N THR A 127 -25.78 44.34 -28.84
CA THR A 127 -25.85 44.41 -30.33
C THR A 127 -25.13 43.31 -31.09
N ASP A 128 -25.08 42.08 -30.56
CA ASP A 128 -24.84 40.91 -31.42
C ASP A 128 -26.10 40.06 -31.53
N THR A 129 -27.00 40.51 -32.41
CA THR A 129 -28.20 39.78 -32.82
C THR A 129 -27.90 38.71 -33.89
N GLY A 130 -26.63 38.32 -34.06
CA GLY A 130 -26.17 37.36 -35.05
C GLY A 130 -26.05 35.92 -34.54
N ARG A 131 -27.19 35.27 -34.25
CA ARG A 131 -27.38 33.81 -34.14
C ARG A 131 -26.50 33.08 -33.09
N PRO A 132 -26.99 32.91 -31.84
CA PRO A 132 -26.25 32.32 -30.71
C PRO A 132 -25.74 30.88 -30.86
N ASP A 133 -26.16 30.12 -31.87
CA ASP A 133 -25.89 28.67 -31.97
C ASP A 133 -24.84 28.29 -33.03
N SER A 134 -24.31 29.24 -33.81
CA SER A 134 -23.44 28.92 -34.97
C SER A 134 -22.14 28.19 -34.59
N TRP A 135 -21.56 28.48 -33.43
CA TRP A 135 -20.28 27.88 -33.04
C TRP A 135 -20.43 26.42 -32.60
N MET A 136 -21.51 26.08 -31.88
CA MET A 136 -21.75 24.68 -31.51
C MET A 136 -22.07 23.84 -32.75
N ASP A 137 -22.80 24.40 -33.72
CA ASP A 137 -23.06 23.77 -35.01
C ASP A 137 -21.76 23.55 -35.80
N ASP A 138 -20.83 24.52 -35.79
CA ASP A 138 -19.52 24.39 -36.45
C ASP A 138 -18.65 23.30 -35.78
N ILE A 139 -18.68 23.17 -34.44
CA ILE A 139 -17.99 22.09 -33.73
C ILE A 139 -18.59 20.73 -34.10
N ALA A 140 -19.92 20.62 -34.14
CA ALA A 140 -20.61 19.39 -34.48
C ALA A 140 -20.29 18.95 -35.92
N ALA A 141 -20.35 19.89 -36.88
CA ALA A 141 -20.00 19.63 -38.27
C ALA A 141 -18.52 19.21 -38.43
N GLN A 142 -17.61 19.82 -37.66
CA GLN A 142 -16.19 19.46 -37.69
C GLN A 142 -15.92 18.07 -37.07
N ALA A 143 -16.69 17.67 -36.07
CA ALA A 143 -16.63 16.33 -35.48
C ALA A 143 -17.15 15.26 -36.45
N GLU A 144 -18.26 15.51 -37.14
CA GLU A 144 -18.82 14.62 -38.17
C GLU A 144 -17.86 14.46 -39.36
N ALA A 145 -17.24 15.54 -39.83
CA ALA A 145 -16.25 15.49 -40.91
C ALA A 145 -15.01 14.64 -40.53
N ARG A 146 -14.56 14.69 -39.26
CA ARG A 146 -13.47 13.84 -38.77
C ARG A 146 -13.89 12.38 -38.63
N ALA A 147 -15.13 12.12 -38.22
CA ALA A 147 -15.67 10.77 -38.15
C ALA A 147 -15.81 10.12 -39.53
N ALA A 148 -16.18 10.91 -40.56
CA ALA A 148 -16.32 10.42 -41.93
C ALA A 148 -14.96 10.17 -42.63
N GLY A 149 -13.91 10.92 -42.29
CA GLY A 149 -12.59 10.79 -42.90
C GLY A 149 -11.62 9.85 -42.18
N SER A 150 -11.91 9.44 -40.94
CA SER A 150 -11.05 8.54 -40.18
C SER A 150 -11.37 7.09 -40.53
N VAL A 151 -10.40 6.38 -41.13
CA VAL A 151 -10.43 4.91 -41.18
C VAL A 151 -10.65 4.43 -39.76
N SER A 152 -11.78 3.75 -39.52
CA SER A 152 -12.22 3.43 -38.18
C SER A 152 -11.12 2.62 -37.48
N MET A 153 -10.69 3.07 -36.30
CA MET A 153 -9.75 2.33 -35.45
C MET A 153 -10.24 0.89 -35.21
N SER A 154 -11.56 0.67 -35.24
CA SER A 154 -12.17 -0.67 -35.17
C SER A 154 -11.90 -1.53 -36.41
N GLN A 155 -11.77 -0.96 -37.61
CA GLN A 155 -11.38 -1.70 -38.82
C GLN A 155 -9.91 -2.10 -38.76
N ILE A 156 -9.02 -1.19 -38.32
CA ILE A 156 -7.60 -1.50 -38.14
C ILE A 156 -7.39 -2.58 -37.07
N LEU A 157 -8.15 -2.52 -35.96
CA LEU A 157 -8.10 -3.54 -34.90
C LEU A 157 -8.73 -4.87 -35.34
N ALA A 158 -9.80 -4.86 -36.14
CA ALA A 158 -10.40 -6.08 -36.67
C ALA A 158 -9.48 -6.80 -37.67
N GLU A 159 -8.76 -6.04 -38.50
CA GLU A 159 -7.79 -6.57 -39.47
C GLU A 159 -6.55 -7.13 -38.75
N ALA A 160 -6.09 -6.48 -37.68
CA ALA A 160 -5.02 -6.99 -36.82
C ALA A 160 -5.43 -8.24 -36.01
N ALA A 161 -6.69 -8.34 -35.58
CA ALA A 161 -7.21 -9.49 -34.84
C ALA A 161 -7.41 -10.73 -35.74
N ALA A 162 -7.74 -10.54 -37.03
CA ALA A 162 -7.89 -11.64 -37.99
C ALA A 162 -6.55 -12.34 -38.31
N ALA A 163 -5.41 -11.64 -38.18
CA ALA A 163 -4.08 -12.20 -38.41
C ALA A 163 -3.52 -13.02 -37.23
N ALA A 164 -4.18 -13.00 -36.06
CA ALA A 164 -3.63 -13.51 -34.81
C ALA A 164 -4.45 -14.66 -34.19
N GLN A 165 -5.06 -15.53 -34.99
CA GLN A 165 -5.70 -16.76 -34.48
C GLN A 165 -4.72 -17.94 -34.44
N PRO A 166 -4.21 -18.35 -33.26
CA PRO A 166 -3.70 -19.70 -33.06
C PRO A 166 -4.85 -20.69 -32.83
N ALA A 167 -4.58 -21.93 -33.25
CA ALA A 167 -5.48 -23.07 -33.24
C ALA A 167 -6.00 -23.43 -31.84
N ALA A 168 -7.26 -23.89 -31.82
CA ALA A 168 -8.00 -24.30 -30.64
C ALA A 168 -7.37 -25.50 -29.91
N GLU A 169 -7.22 -25.37 -28.58
CA GLU A 169 -6.93 -26.49 -27.68
C GLU A 169 -8.22 -26.99 -26.97
N PRO A 170 -8.29 -28.29 -26.64
CA PRO A 170 -9.49 -28.92 -26.11
C PRO A 170 -9.69 -28.65 -24.60
N LYS A 171 -10.95 -28.41 -24.23
CA LYS A 171 -11.43 -28.31 -22.84
C LYS A 171 -11.25 -29.63 -22.09
N ALA A 172 -10.55 -29.60 -20.96
CA ALA A 172 -10.61 -30.64 -19.94
C ALA A 172 -11.47 -30.14 -18.77
N ASP A 173 -12.58 -30.83 -18.53
CA ASP A 173 -13.42 -30.69 -17.35
C ASP A 173 -12.65 -31.15 -16.11
N PHE A 174 -12.53 -30.29 -15.09
CA PHE A 174 -12.00 -30.66 -13.78
C PHE A 174 -12.96 -30.17 -12.70
N ASP A 175 -13.57 -31.15 -12.02
CA ASP A 175 -14.55 -31.00 -10.96
C ASP A 175 -13.83 -30.99 -9.58
N PRO A 176 -13.89 -29.92 -8.78
CA PRO A 176 -13.26 -29.90 -7.46
C PRO A 176 -14.25 -30.38 -6.38
N GLY A 177 -14.04 -31.61 -5.90
CA GLY A 177 -14.72 -32.14 -4.71
C GLY A 177 -14.29 -31.44 -3.39
N PRO A 178 -15.16 -31.38 -2.36
CA PRO A 178 -14.89 -30.66 -1.11
C PRO A 178 -14.09 -31.51 -0.10
N PRO A 179 -13.28 -30.87 0.80
CA PRO A 179 -12.53 -31.59 1.82
C PRO A 179 -13.39 -31.97 3.06
N PRO A 180 -13.05 -33.05 3.77
CA PRO A 180 -13.80 -33.53 4.92
C PRO A 180 -13.52 -32.72 6.20
N SER A 181 -14.60 -32.49 6.94
CA SER A 181 -14.63 -31.88 8.27
C SER A 181 -14.06 -32.82 9.35
N GLY A 182 -12.94 -32.41 9.96
CA GLY A 182 -12.43 -33.00 11.19
C GLY A 182 -12.88 -32.21 12.42
N LYS A 183 -13.85 -32.72 13.16
CA LYS A 183 -14.14 -32.34 14.56
C LYS A 183 -13.24 -33.16 15.48
N ARG A 184 -12.64 -32.55 16.53
CA ARG A 184 -12.73 -32.96 17.96
C ARG A 184 -11.73 -32.25 18.91
N PRO A 185 -11.88 -32.33 20.27
CA PRO A 185 -12.01 -31.17 21.15
C PRO A 185 -10.97 -31.10 22.29
N GLY A 186 -11.10 -30.09 23.16
CA GLY A 186 -10.52 -30.04 24.53
C GLY A 186 -9.77 -28.73 24.77
N ALA A 187 -10.32 -27.72 25.43
CA ALA A 187 -10.58 -27.60 26.88
C ALA A 187 -9.31 -27.79 27.74
N ALA A 188 -8.62 -26.69 28.03
CA ALA A 188 -7.86 -26.51 29.27
C ALA A 188 -7.59 -25.00 29.50
N LYS A 189 -8.11 -24.53 30.64
CA LYS A 189 -7.92 -23.21 31.26
C LYS A 189 -6.79 -23.36 32.30
N PRO A 190 -5.86 -22.40 32.39
CA PRO A 190 -5.67 -21.63 33.63
C PRO A 190 -5.47 -20.13 33.28
N GLU A 191 -5.92 -19.08 33.98
CA GLU A 191 -6.02 -18.73 35.40
C GLU A 191 -4.71 -18.75 36.21
N ALA A 192 -3.86 -17.76 35.94
CA ALA A 192 -3.02 -16.99 36.88
C ALA A 192 -2.28 -15.93 36.03
N ALA A 193 -2.59 -14.62 36.11
CA ALA A 193 -2.20 -13.69 37.17
C ALA A 193 -0.68 -13.71 37.44
N GLU A 194 0.11 -13.10 36.54
CA GLU A 194 1.40 -12.52 36.89
C GLU A 194 1.74 -11.37 35.94
N SER A 195 2.04 -10.22 36.54
CA SER A 195 2.45 -8.98 35.90
C SER A 195 3.83 -9.15 35.25
N SER A 196 3.86 -9.65 34.02
CA SER A 196 5.06 -9.58 33.19
C SER A 196 5.25 -8.15 32.69
N GLN A 197 6.11 -7.39 33.36
CA GLN A 197 6.84 -6.33 32.68
C GLN A 197 7.66 -7.00 31.57
N PRO A 198 7.56 -6.56 30.30
CA PRO A 198 8.36 -7.13 29.24
C PRO A 198 9.84 -6.84 29.53
N ALA A 199 10.63 -7.90 29.61
CA ALA A 199 12.08 -7.81 29.60
C ALA A 199 12.52 -6.93 28.42
N ALA A 200 13.39 -5.96 28.69
CA ALA A 200 13.86 -5.02 27.69
C ALA A 200 14.44 -5.77 26.48
N PRO A 201 14.09 -5.39 25.24
CA PRO A 201 14.73 -5.97 24.07
C PRO A 201 16.20 -5.53 24.04
N GLU A 202 17.13 -6.50 24.06
CA GLU A 202 18.57 -6.26 23.96
C GLU A 202 19.02 -5.81 22.55
N ASP A 203 18.09 -5.75 21.59
CA ASP A 203 18.35 -5.32 20.22
C ASP A 203 17.65 -3.97 19.90
N PRO A 204 18.40 -2.88 19.64
CA PRO A 204 17.84 -1.59 19.27
C PRO A 204 17.05 -1.63 17.95
N GLU A 205 17.37 -2.55 17.04
CA GLU A 205 16.67 -2.71 15.76
C GLU A 205 15.28 -3.30 15.96
N ALA A 206 15.17 -4.38 16.74
CA ALA A 206 13.88 -4.96 17.12
C ALA A 206 12.98 -3.95 17.87
N ALA A 207 13.58 -3.11 18.73
CA ALA A 207 12.85 -2.03 19.40
C ALA A 207 12.38 -0.93 18.43
N ALA A 208 13.15 -0.63 17.36
CA ALA A 208 12.74 0.30 16.32
C ALA A 208 11.60 -0.27 15.47
N GLU A 209 11.67 -1.55 15.09
CA GLU A 209 10.62 -2.23 14.33
C GLU A 209 9.31 -2.29 15.12
N ALA A 210 9.37 -2.67 16.41
CA ALA A 210 8.19 -2.70 17.28
C ALA A 210 7.51 -1.32 17.41
N ARG A 211 8.29 -0.24 17.49
CA ARG A 211 7.78 1.15 17.50
C ARG A 211 7.07 1.51 16.18
N LEU A 212 7.66 1.13 15.04
CA LEU A 212 7.06 1.36 13.73
C LEU A 212 5.75 0.57 13.55
N GLU A 213 5.70 -0.68 14.01
CA GLU A 213 4.48 -1.47 13.99
C GLU A 213 3.38 -0.89 14.88
N ALA A 214 3.72 -0.50 16.11
CA ALA A 214 2.77 0.13 17.03
C ALA A 214 2.17 1.39 16.40
N ARG A 215 3.01 2.22 15.78
CA ARG A 215 2.56 3.41 15.04
C ARG A 215 1.66 3.06 13.86
N ARG A 216 1.98 2.02 13.10
CA ARG A 216 1.14 1.53 11.98
C ARG A 216 -0.23 1.08 12.47
N ARG A 217 -0.29 0.38 13.62
CA ARG A 217 -1.55 -0.04 14.25
C ARG A 217 -2.38 1.15 14.69
N ASP A 218 -1.77 2.15 15.33
CA ASP A 218 -2.47 3.36 15.78
C ASP A 218 -2.99 4.19 14.60
N GLU A 219 -2.20 4.31 13.52
CA GLU A 219 -2.64 4.97 12.29
C GLU A 219 -3.80 4.24 11.62
N ALA A 220 -3.78 2.91 11.61
CA ALA A 220 -4.89 2.11 11.08
C ALA A 220 -6.18 2.31 11.90
N LYS A 221 -6.08 2.39 13.23
CA LYS A 221 -7.23 2.72 14.10
C LYS A 221 -7.74 4.14 13.85
N TRP A 222 -6.84 5.11 13.67
CA TRP A 222 -7.20 6.49 13.33
C TRP A 222 -7.98 6.57 12.01
N LYS A 223 -7.47 5.94 10.94
CA LYS A 223 -8.17 5.91 9.64
C LYS A 223 -9.54 5.25 9.72
N LYS A 224 -9.69 4.20 10.54
CA LYS A 224 -11.01 3.58 10.79
C LYS A 224 -11.97 4.53 11.49
N LEU A 225 -11.49 5.34 12.44
CA LEU A 225 -12.31 6.38 13.08
C LEU A 225 -12.73 7.44 12.07
N GLU A 226 -11.80 7.95 11.25
CA GLU A 226 -12.12 8.95 10.23
C GLU A 226 -13.17 8.45 9.24
N ALA A 227 -13.01 7.22 8.73
CA ALA A 227 -14.00 6.62 7.85
C ALA A 227 -15.39 6.51 8.49
N LYS A 228 -15.46 6.11 9.77
CA LYS A 228 -16.74 6.07 10.53
C LYS A 228 -17.36 7.46 10.71
N VAL A 229 -16.55 8.47 10.95
CA VAL A 229 -16.98 9.85 11.13
C VAL A 229 -17.48 10.46 9.82
N ASP A 230 -16.84 10.13 8.70
CA ASP A 230 -17.27 10.55 7.38
C ASP A 230 -18.59 9.86 6.99
N GLU A 231 -18.73 8.56 7.25
CA GLU A 231 -19.96 7.79 7.03
C GLU A 231 -21.12 8.32 7.89
N ALA A 232 -20.88 8.58 9.18
CA ALA A 232 -21.86 9.20 10.07
C ALA A 232 -22.17 10.66 9.71
N GLY A 233 -21.29 11.34 8.98
CA GLY A 233 -21.55 12.66 8.43
C GLY A 233 -22.56 12.66 7.28
N GLN A 234 -22.71 11.51 6.61
CA GLN A 234 -23.65 11.30 5.49
C GLN A 234 -24.94 10.61 5.96
N SER A 235 -24.87 9.80 7.01
CA SER A 235 -26.02 9.12 7.62
C SER A 235 -26.76 10.03 8.61
N GLU A 236 -28.09 9.88 8.70
CA GLU A 236 -28.89 10.56 9.73
C GLU A 236 -28.70 9.96 11.14
N THR A 237 -28.01 8.83 11.26
CA THR A 237 -27.80 8.16 12.55
C THR A 237 -26.77 8.92 13.41
N PRO A 238 -27.13 9.34 14.65
CA PRO A 238 -26.22 10.09 15.50
C PRO A 238 -25.10 9.19 16.04
N LEU A 239 -23.88 9.35 15.51
CA LEU A 239 -22.67 8.73 16.06
C LEU A 239 -22.24 9.46 17.34
N ARG A 240 -21.96 8.70 18.42
CA ARG A 240 -21.44 9.24 19.68
C ARG A 240 -20.10 8.60 20.00
N LEU A 241 -19.04 9.41 19.93
CA LEU A 241 -17.67 8.99 20.21
C LEU A 241 -17.38 9.06 21.70
N TRP A 242 -17.38 7.90 22.36
CA TRP A 242 -16.96 7.78 23.76
C TRP A 242 -15.43 7.72 23.87
N GLU A 243 -14.91 7.95 25.08
CA GLU A 243 -13.46 7.91 25.33
C GLU A 243 -12.83 6.58 24.91
N ALA A 244 -13.53 5.45 25.06
CA ALA A 244 -13.03 4.13 24.67
C ALA A 244 -12.94 3.90 23.15
N GLU A 245 -13.69 4.68 22.35
CA GLU A 245 -13.72 4.54 20.89
C GLU A 245 -12.66 5.39 20.20
N LEU A 246 -12.15 6.40 20.90
CA LEU A 246 -11.08 7.23 20.39
C LEU A 246 -9.77 6.41 20.34
N PRO A 247 -9.08 6.40 19.19
CA PRO A 247 -7.85 5.64 18.99
C PRO A 247 -6.69 6.40 19.63
N TRP A 248 -6.66 6.40 20.96
CA TRP A 248 -5.57 6.99 21.74
C TRP A 248 -4.24 6.35 21.35
N PRO A 249 -3.17 7.16 21.24
CA PRO A 249 -1.88 6.63 20.86
C PRO A 249 -1.34 5.72 21.96
N SER A 250 -0.74 4.60 21.56
CA SER A 250 -0.32 3.52 22.47
C SER A 250 1.05 3.74 23.11
N GLY A 251 1.72 4.86 22.80
CA GLY A 251 3.05 5.17 23.30
C GLY A 251 3.08 5.56 24.77
N THR A 252 4.30 5.77 25.25
CA THR A 252 4.53 6.13 26.65
C THR A 252 4.15 7.57 26.94
N ALA A 253 4.04 7.92 28.22
CA ALA A 253 3.80 9.28 28.68
C ALA A 253 4.93 10.27 28.34
N GLU A 254 6.07 9.79 27.84
CA GLU A 254 7.16 10.63 27.32
C GLU A 254 7.12 10.71 25.79
N ASN A 255 6.79 9.61 25.12
CA ASN A 255 6.71 9.53 23.67
C ASN A 255 5.40 8.86 23.22
N PRO A 256 4.31 9.63 23.07
CA PRO A 256 3.00 9.06 22.89
C PRO A 256 2.85 8.48 21.48
N LEU A 257 3.55 9.05 20.48
CA LEU A 257 3.44 8.69 19.07
C LEU A 257 4.54 7.73 18.58
N HIS A 258 5.33 7.14 19.49
CA HIS A 258 6.46 6.26 19.16
C HIS A 258 7.46 6.90 18.17
N VAL A 259 7.69 8.21 18.29
CA VAL A 259 8.58 8.95 17.39
C VAL A 259 10.02 8.63 17.74
N ASP A 260 10.83 8.29 16.73
CA ASP A 260 12.24 8.00 16.95
C ASP A 260 13.06 9.29 17.11
N ALA A 261 13.52 9.57 18.34
CA ALA A 261 14.29 10.77 18.62
C ALA A 261 15.70 10.75 17.98
N SER A 262 16.24 9.56 17.68
CA SER A 262 17.51 9.41 16.94
C SER A 262 17.39 9.65 15.43
N GLY A 263 16.17 9.77 14.91
CA GLY A 263 15.94 10.02 13.50
C GLY A 263 16.38 11.42 13.05
N HIS A 264 16.42 11.63 11.73
CA HIS A 264 16.76 12.93 11.17
C HIS A 264 15.81 14.04 11.69
N PRO A 265 16.31 15.17 12.25
CA PRO A 265 15.47 16.15 12.96
C PRO A 265 14.28 16.68 12.14
N LYS A 266 14.46 16.94 10.84
CA LYS A 266 13.36 17.37 9.95
C LYS A 266 12.22 16.35 9.86
N VAL A 267 12.53 15.05 9.80
CA VAL A 267 11.52 13.98 9.75
C VAL A 267 10.79 13.91 11.09
N VAL A 268 11.54 13.93 12.20
CA VAL A 268 10.98 13.94 13.56
C VAL A 268 10.03 15.13 13.76
N ARG A 269 10.47 16.35 13.42
CA ARG A 269 9.63 17.56 13.49
C ARG A 269 8.37 17.44 12.63
N SER A 270 8.49 16.91 11.41
CA SER A 270 7.33 16.70 10.53
C SER A 270 6.31 15.74 11.15
N GLN A 271 6.77 14.64 11.75
CA GLN A 271 5.92 13.67 12.43
C GLN A 271 5.23 14.27 13.66
N LEU A 272 5.95 15.03 14.48
CA LEU A 272 5.39 15.73 15.64
C LEU A 272 4.36 16.79 15.22
N ARG A 273 4.62 17.55 14.16
CA ARG A 273 3.66 18.53 13.61
C ARG A 273 2.39 17.87 13.11
N ALA A 274 2.49 16.74 12.40
CA ALA A 274 1.32 15.98 11.97
C ALA A 274 0.50 15.48 13.17
N GLY A 275 1.17 14.98 14.21
CA GLY A 275 0.55 14.62 15.48
C GLY A 275 -0.14 15.81 16.17
N LEU A 276 0.53 16.97 16.19
CA LEU A 276 0.00 18.20 16.79
C LEU A 276 -1.26 18.67 16.07
N LEU A 277 -1.26 18.69 14.74
CA LEU A 277 -2.45 19.06 13.95
C LEU A 277 -3.64 18.14 14.20
N ARG A 278 -3.37 16.84 14.40
CA ARG A 278 -4.38 15.82 14.70
C ARG A 278 -4.96 15.98 16.11
N TRP A 279 -4.11 16.23 17.10
CA TRP A 279 -4.46 16.27 18.52
C TRP A 279 -4.54 17.70 19.09
N HIS A 280 -4.59 18.73 18.25
CA HIS A 280 -4.78 20.11 18.73
C HIS A 280 -6.21 20.27 19.28
N PRO A 281 -6.42 20.82 20.48
CA PRO A 281 -7.75 20.85 21.11
C PRO A 281 -8.80 21.53 20.23
N ASP A 282 -8.49 22.69 19.66
CA ASP A 282 -9.40 23.43 18.78
C ASP A 282 -9.70 22.69 17.46
N LYS A 283 -8.68 22.07 16.83
CA LYS A 283 -8.90 21.33 15.56
C LYS A 283 -9.64 20.02 15.81
N PHE A 284 -9.36 19.37 16.92
CA PHE A 284 -10.06 18.18 17.35
C PHE A 284 -11.53 18.50 17.65
N GLU A 285 -11.81 19.59 18.36
CA GLU A 285 -13.17 20.04 18.65
C GLU A 285 -13.92 20.49 17.38
N GLN A 286 -13.26 21.19 16.45
CA GLN A 286 -13.85 21.54 15.15
C GLN A 286 -14.25 20.30 14.35
N ARG A 287 -13.41 19.26 14.32
CA ARG A 287 -13.67 18.04 13.53
C ARG A 287 -14.64 17.07 14.22
N PHE A 288 -14.46 16.85 15.52
CA PHE A 288 -15.17 15.80 16.26
C PHE A 288 -16.20 16.33 17.24
N GLY A 289 -16.27 17.64 17.50
CA GLY A 289 -17.11 18.23 18.54
C GLY A 289 -18.58 17.89 18.42
N ARG A 290 -19.11 17.75 17.19
CA ARG A 290 -20.50 17.32 16.93
C ARG A 290 -20.78 15.86 17.31
N PHE A 291 -19.75 15.03 17.40
CA PHE A 291 -19.86 13.60 17.74
C PHE A 291 -19.49 13.29 19.19
N LEU A 292 -18.99 14.28 19.94
CA LEU A 292 -18.66 14.09 21.35
C LEU A 292 -19.95 13.97 22.20
N PRO A 293 -19.88 13.30 23.36
CA PRO A 293 -21.03 13.18 24.24
C PRO A 293 -21.53 14.56 24.71
N VAL A 294 -22.84 14.70 24.83
CA VAL A 294 -23.48 15.92 25.36
C VAL A 294 -23.19 16.11 26.86
N ASP A 295 -22.79 15.06 27.57
CA ASP A 295 -22.33 15.16 28.95
C ASP A 295 -21.03 15.96 29.04
N ASP A 296 -21.10 17.13 29.66
CA ASP A 296 -19.98 18.06 29.84
C ASP A 296 -18.79 17.40 30.56
N LYS A 297 -19.04 16.45 31.47
CA LYS A 297 -17.97 15.73 32.18
C LYS A 297 -17.18 14.83 31.24
N ALA A 298 -17.85 14.03 30.43
CA ALA A 298 -17.20 13.17 29.44
C ALA A 298 -16.48 13.99 28.36
N ARG A 299 -17.12 15.05 27.85
CA ARG A 299 -16.53 15.95 26.85
C ARG A 299 -15.26 16.65 27.38
N SER A 300 -15.33 17.20 28.59
CA SER A 300 -14.17 17.86 29.23
C SER A 300 -13.03 16.89 29.54
N SER A 301 -13.33 15.63 29.92
CA SER A 301 -12.31 14.58 30.09
C SER A 301 -11.54 14.32 28.78
N ILE A 302 -12.27 14.10 27.68
CA ILE A 302 -11.67 13.86 26.36
C ILE A 302 -10.81 15.05 25.92
N LEU A 303 -11.35 16.27 25.97
CA LEU A 303 -10.61 17.48 25.58
C LEU A 303 -9.41 17.75 26.51
N GLY A 304 -9.53 17.42 27.79
CA GLY A 304 -8.42 17.48 28.74
C GLY A 304 -7.27 16.54 28.35
N ARG A 305 -7.58 15.30 27.95
CA ARG A 305 -6.60 14.33 27.47
C ARG A 305 -5.96 14.75 26.14
N VAL A 306 -6.76 15.27 25.20
CA VAL A 306 -6.27 15.84 23.93
C VAL A 306 -5.30 17.00 24.19
N LYS A 307 -5.66 17.92 25.10
CA LYS A 307 -4.79 19.04 25.51
C LYS A 307 -3.47 18.55 26.13
N ALA A 308 -3.51 17.52 26.97
CA ALA A 308 -2.31 16.93 27.57
C ALA A 308 -1.38 16.34 26.49
N LEU A 309 -1.93 15.60 25.51
CA LEU A 309 -1.17 15.08 24.38
C LEU A 309 -0.55 16.20 23.54
N ALA A 310 -1.31 17.24 23.19
CA ALA A 310 -0.79 18.38 22.43
C ALA A 310 0.36 19.09 23.17
N GLN A 311 0.22 19.31 24.48
CA GLN A 311 1.29 19.91 25.30
C GLN A 311 2.55 19.04 25.31
N GLN A 312 2.40 17.72 25.42
CA GLN A 312 3.53 16.80 25.36
C GLN A 312 4.24 16.82 24.00
N LEU A 313 3.49 16.85 22.90
CA LEU A 313 4.06 16.97 21.56
C LEU A 313 4.81 18.29 21.35
N THR A 314 4.28 19.40 21.89
CA THR A 314 4.97 20.69 21.85
C THR A 314 6.27 20.66 22.66
N ARG A 315 6.30 19.99 23.82
CA ARG A 315 7.54 19.81 24.61
C ARG A 315 8.57 18.99 23.84
N LEU A 316 8.17 17.87 23.22
CA LEU A 316 9.06 17.07 22.38
C LEU A 316 9.60 17.87 21.21
N MET A 317 8.76 18.69 20.57
CA MET A 317 9.18 19.53 19.45
C MET A 317 10.18 20.60 19.88
N ALA A 318 10.02 21.18 21.07
CA ALA A 318 10.94 22.18 21.64
C ALA A 318 12.26 21.57 22.13
N ALA A 319 12.29 20.27 22.46
CA ALA A 319 13.50 19.57 22.89
C ALA A 319 14.41 19.15 21.72
N LEU A 320 13.96 19.28 20.47
CA LEU A 320 14.77 18.93 19.31
C LEU A 320 15.79 20.04 19.01
N PRO A 321 17.04 19.70 18.64
CA PRO A 321 18.04 20.69 18.27
C PRO A 321 17.61 21.45 17.01
N ASP A 322 17.90 22.76 16.98
CA ASP A 322 17.73 23.63 15.81
C ASP A 322 18.80 23.31 14.75
N SER A 323 18.63 22.16 14.07
CA SER A 323 19.32 21.81 12.83
C SER A 323 18.83 22.62 11.64
#